data_AF-A0A962BAW7-F1
#
_entry.id   AF-A0A962BAW7-F1
#
_cell.length_a   1.000
_cell.length_b   1.000
_cell.length_c   1.000
_cell.angle_alpha   90.00
_cell.angle_beta   90.00
_cell.angle_gamma   90.00
#
_symmetry.space_group_name_H-M   'P 1'
#
loop_
_entity.id
_entity.type
_entity.pdbx_description
1 polymer ?
#
loop_
_entity_poly.entity_id
_entity_poly.type
_entity_poly.pdbx_seq_one_letter_code
_entity_poly.pdbx_strand_id
1 'polypeptide(L)'
;IGTVADLPGIPAGMARNGWPTSIGIRGRLAPESVAGLARNTQGRFGLANHRFYGLRGEEEIAEVLKRYDENAKWPIGSDVSYSSHFAPQAFAAGWRLCSHTKEITEIVNKLRASHGLPPLDEWPMKTFELFVQRILTRTVCAPGFRSLSTDDIQDALKASGYIKFEFSRMHLKDDEED
;
A
#
# COMPACT_ATOMS: atom_id res chain seq x y z
N ILE A 1 -27.92 -72.29 -3.40
CA ILE A 1 -28.27 -72.43 -4.84
C ILE A 1 -28.38 -70.99 -5.37
N GLY A 2 -27.49 -70.44 -6.19
CA GLY A 2 -26.31 -70.98 -6.86
C GLY A 2 -25.16 -69.97 -6.88
N THR A 3 -24.07 -70.48 -7.44
CA THR A 3 -22.69 -69.98 -7.47
C THR A 3 -22.43 -69.09 -8.70
N VAL A 4 -21.23 -68.52 -8.75
CA VAL A 4 -20.47 -68.03 -9.94
C VAL A 4 -20.79 -66.56 -10.29
N ALA A 5 -19.84 -65.63 -10.44
CA ALA A 5 -18.51 -65.75 -11.01
C ALA A 5 -17.55 -64.69 -10.46
N ASP A 6 -16.35 -65.14 -10.09
CA ASP A 6 -15.10 -64.42 -10.33
C ASP A 6 -15.05 -63.94 -11.79
N LEU A 7 -14.83 -62.63 -11.98
CA LEU A 7 -14.32 -62.08 -13.23
C LEU A 7 -12.84 -61.69 -12.99
N PRO A 8 -11.90 -62.16 -13.83
CA PRO A 8 -10.48 -61.93 -13.61
C PRO A 8 -10.10 -60.49 -14.00
N GLY A 9 -9.34 -59.79 -13.16
CA GLY A 9 -8.51 -58.68 -13.62
C GLY A 9 -8.51 -57.35 -12.85
N ILE A 10 -9.06 -57.24 -11.64
CA ILE A 10 -8.91 -56.02 -10.83
C ILE A 10 -8.14 -56.35 -9.53
N PRO A 11 -6.95 -55.76 -9.28
CA PRO A 11 -6.25 -55.95 -8.02
C PRO A 11 -7.06 -55.35 -6.86
N ALA A 12 -7.04 -56.02 -5.71
CA ALA A 12 -7.77 -55.59 -4.51
C ALA A 12 -7.33 -54.16 -4.10
N GLY A 13 -8.27 -53.22 -4.03
CA GLY A 13 -8.03 -51.80 -3.66
C GLY A 13 -8.22 -50.76 -4.79
N MET A 14 -8.69 -51.17 -5.98
CA MET A 14 -8.92 -50.28 -7.12
C MET A 14 -10.41 -50.22 -7.53
N ALA A 15 -10.94 -49.03 -7.77
CA ALA A 15 -12.29 -48.85 -8.32
C ALA A 15 -12.33 -49.20 -9.83
N ARG A 16 -13.52 -49.52 -10.36
CA ARG A 16 -13.73 -49.98 -11.76
C ARG A 16 -13.30 -48.96 -12.84
N ASN A 17 -13.05 -47.71 -12.48
CA ASN A 17 -12.52 -46.65 -13.34
C ASN A 17 -11.00 -46.44 -13.20
N GLY A 18 -10.28 -47.33 -12.50
CA GLY A 18 -8.82 -47.30 -12.40
C GLY A 18 -8.26 -46.39 -11.30
N TRP A 19 -9.08 -45.89 -10.37
CA TRP A 19 -8.63 -45.03 -9.25
C TRP A 19 -8.53 -45.82 -7.93
N PRO A 20 -7.54 -45.53 -7.05
CA PRO A 20 -7.44 -46.18 -5.73
C PRO A 20 -8.61 -45.79 -4.83
N THR A 21 -9.17 -46.74 -4.07
CA THR A 21 -10.41 -46.52 -3.27
C THR A 21 -10.19 -45.74 -1.97
N SER A 22 -8.94 -45.40 -1.62
CA SER A 22 -8.62 -44.64 -0.42
C SER A 22 -7.69 -43.47 -0.73
N ILE A 23 -8.20 -42.43 -1.39
CA ILE A 23 -7.62 -41.09 -1.27
C ILE A 23 -8.18 -40.48 0.01
N GLY A 24 -7.50 -40.75 1.12
CA GLY A 24 -7.66 -39.92 2.31
C GLY A 24 -7.09 -38.55 2.01
N ILE A 25 -7.93 -37.51 2.05
CA ILE A 25 -7.47 -36.11 2.09
C ILE A 25 -6.85 -35.88 3.47
N ARG A 26 -5.63 -36.39 3.66
CA ARG A 26 -4.78 -36.07 4.82
C ARG A 26 -3.31 -36.23 4.44
N GLY A 27 -2.92 -35.62 3.34
CA GLY A 27 -1.52 -35.46 2.96
C GLY A 27 -0.96 -34.17 3.57
N ARG A 28 -0.38 -34.24 4.76
CA ARG A 28 0.64 -33.27 5.16
C ARG A 28 1.79 -33.50 4.18
N LEU A 29 2.01 -32.57 3.25
CA LEU A 29 3.13 -32.65 2.30
C LEU A 29 4.43 -32.84 3.10
N ALA A 30 5.25 -33.80 2.70
CA ALA A 30 6.58 -33.97 3.27
C ALA A 30 7.38 -32.66 3.05
N PRO A 31 8.11 -32.15 4.07
CA PRO A 31 8.77 -30.86 3.98
C PRO A 31 9.78 -30.77 2.82
N GLU A 32 10.31 -31.89 2.36
CA GLU A 32 11.20 -31.95 1.19
C GLU A 32 10.53 -31.61 -0.16
N SER A 33 9.22 -31.84 -0.35
CA SER A 33 8.58 -31.64 -1.66
C SER A 33 8.16 -30.19 -1.92
N VAL A 34 7.94 -29.40 -0.87
CA VAL A 34 7.59 -27.97 -0.97
C VAL A 34 8.83 -27.09 -1.23
N ALA A 35 9.99 -27.50 -0.72
CA ALA A 35 11.26 -26.78 -0.93
C ALA A 35 11.71 -26.78 -2.41
N GLY A 36 11.44 -27.86 -3.15
CA GLY A 36 11.75 -27.94 -4.58
C GLY A 36 10.85 -27.07 -5.46
N LEU A 37 9.57 -26.95 -5.11
CA LEU A 37 8.58 -26.17 -5.85
C LEU A 37 8.79 -24.65 -5.66
N ALA A 38 9.17 -24.24 -4.44
CA ALA A 38 9.50 -22.85 -4.13
C ALA A 38 10.64 -22.31 -5.01
N ARG A 39 11.70 -23.11 -5.20
CA ARG A 39 12.88 -22.72 -6.01
C ARG A 39 12.56 -22.49 -7.49
N ASN A 40 11.69 -23.30 -8.10
CA ASN A 40 11.31 -23.11 -9.51
C ASN A 40 10.41 -21.89 -9.70
N THR A 41 9.49 -21.63 -8.76
CA THR A 41 8.62 -20.45 -8.81
C THR A 41 9.41 -19.17 -8.56
N GLN A 42 10.31 -19.13 -7.56
CA GLN A 42 11.21 -17.99 -7.33
C GLN A 42 12.19 -17.79 -8.50
N GLY A 43 12.75 -18.86 -9.05
CA GLY A 43 13.64 -18.77 -10.21
C GLY A 43 12.94 -18.36 -11.52
N ARG A 44 11.61 -18.51 -11.62
CA ARG A 44 10.83 -18.09 -12.80
C ARG A 44 10.21 -16.70 -12.66
N PHE A 45 9.81 -16.31 -11.45
CA PHE A 45 9.03 -15.09 -11.21
C PHE A 45 9.71 -14.08 -10.27
N GLY A 46 10.73 -14.49 -9.51
CA GLY A 46 11.47 -13.66 -8.55
C GLY A 46 12.92 -13.41 -8.94
N LEU A 47 13.24 -13.45 -10.24
CA LEU A 47 14.60 -13.27 -10.78
C LEU A 47 15.21 -11.90 -10.45
N ALA A 48 14.38 -10.88 -10.28
CA ALA A 48 14.81 -9.55 -9.89
C ALA A 48 13.76 -8.91 -8.98
N ASN A 49 14.18 -8.52 -7.78
CA ASN A 49 13.37 -7.69 -6.90
C ASN A 49 13.71 -6.23 -7.16
N HIS A 50 12.71 -5.42 -7.52
CA HIS A 50 12.86 -3.98 -7.55
C HIS A 50 12.17 -3.38 -6.33
N ARG A 51 12.90 -2.61 -5.55
CA ARG A 51 12.34 -1.93 -4.38
C ARG A 51 11.48 -0.76 -4.87
N PHE A 52 10.21 -0.78 -4.51
CA PHE A 52 9.35 0.39 -4.67
C PHE A 52 9.65 1.40 -3.58
N TYR A 53 9.96 2.62 -3.97
CA TYR A 53 10.14 3.75 -3.07
C TYR A 53 8.84 4.56 -3.01
N GLY A 54 8.59 5.15 -1.86
CA GLY A 54 7.71 6.31 -1.71
C GLY A 54 8.35 7.59 -2.25
N LEU A 55 7.82 8.73 -1.80
CA LEU A 55 8.28 10.05 -2.27
C LEU A 55 9.58 10.42 -1.57
N ARG A 56 10.61 10.76 -2.35
CA ARG A 56 11.94 11.11 -1.86
C ARG A 56 12.25 12.56 -2.15
N GLY A 57 12.55 13.28 -1.06
CA GLY A 57 12.87 14.70 -1.13
C GLY A 57 11.66 15.61 -1.34
N GLU A 58 11.90 16.89 -1.16
CA GLU A 58 10.86 17.94 -1.23
C GLU A 58 10.31 18.10 -2.65
N GLU A 59 11.15 17.96 -3.68
CA GLU A 59 10.75 18.14 -5.09
C GLU A 59 9.69 17.12 -5.54
N GLU A 60 9.85 15.84 -5.18
CA GLU A 60 8.86 14.81 -5.52
C GLU A 60 7.53 15.05 -4.80
N ILE A 61 7.59 15.48 -3.53
CA ILE A 61 6.39 15.85 -2.75
C ILE A 61 5.69 17.04 -3.43
N ALA A 62 6.43 18.08 -3.81
CA ALA A 62 5.87 19.25 -4.49
C ALA A 62 5.20 18.89 -5.81
N GLU A 63 5.86 18.06 -6.63
CA GLU A 63 5.34 17.63 -7.93
C GLU A 63 4.05 16.81 -7.77
N VAL A 64 4.00 15.89 -6.79
CA VAL A 64 2.78 15.12 -6.53
C VAL A 64 1.65 15.99 -5.97
N LEU A 65 1.93 16.95 -5.09
CA LEU A 65 0.93 17.90 -4.62
C LEU A 65 0.42 18.80 -5.75
N LYS A 66 1.31 19.25 -6.63
CA LYS A 66 0.98 20.05 -7.81
C LYS A 66 0.04 19.31 -8.76
N ARG A 67 0.16 17.98 -8.87
CA ARG A 67 -0.81 17.19 -9.64
C ARG A 67 -2.24 17.34 -9.12
N TYR A 68 -2.48 17.52 -7.82
CA TYR A 68 -3.84 17.79 -7.31
C TYR A 68 -4.34 19.20 -7.67
N ASP A 69 -3.41 20.15 -7.82
CA ASP A 69 -3.73 21.52 -8.22
C ASP A 69 -4.01 21.65 -9.72
N GLU A 70 -3.34 20.85 -10.57
CA GLU A 70 -3.31 21.07 -12.03
C GLU A 70 -3.80 19.88 -12.87
N ASN A 71 -3.35 18.65 -12.59
CA ASN A 71 -3.47 17.51 -13.51
C ASN A 71 -4.58 16.53 -13.15
N ALA A 72 -4.78 16.28 -11.86
CA ALA A 72 -5.81 15.39 -11.36
C ALA A 72 -7.14 16.12 -11.48
N LYS A 73 -8.02 15.63 -12.38
CA LYS A 73 -9.31 16.25 -12.68
C LYS A 73 -10.46 15.45 -12.11
N TRP A 74 -11.45 16.17 -11.60
CA TRP A 74 -12.72 15.60 -11.16
C TRP A 74 -13.85 16.63 -11.31
N PRO A 75 -14.99 16.26 -11.94
CA PRO A 75 -15.33 14.97 -12.56
C PRO A 75 -14.50 14.63 -13.82
N ILE A 76 -14.52 13.35 -14.22
CA ILE A 76 -13.85 12.89 -15.45
C ILE A 76 -14.39 13.66 -16.66
N GLY A 77 -13.49 14.17 -17.49
CA GLY A 77 -13.83 14.99 -18.67
C GLY A 77 -14.06 16.47 -18.36
N SER A 78 -13.92 16.91 -17.10
CA SER A 78 -13.89 18.32 -16.73
C SER A 78 -12.45 18.84 -16.63
N ASP A 79 -12.29 20.17 -16.63
CA ASP A 79 -11.01 20.84 -16.35
C ASP A 79 -10.86 21.25 -14.86
N VAL A 80 -11.76 20.78 -13.99
CA VAL A 80 -11.75 21.11 -12.56
C VAL A 80 -10.73 20.22 -11.85
N SER A 81 -9.73 20.83 -11.23
CA SER A 81 -8.75 20.11 -10.42
C SER A 81 -9.29 19.77 -9.02
N TYR A 82 -8.68 18.81 -8.34
CA TYR A 82 -9.08 18.41 -6.97
C TYR A 82 -9.04 19.61 -6.01
N SER A 83 -7.94 20.36 -5.98
CA SER A 83 -7.82 21.54 -5.11
C SER A 83 -8.88 22.59 -5.41
N SER A 84 -9.21 22.81 -6.69
CA SER A 84 -10.27 23.73 -7.09
C SER A 84 -11.66 23.23 -6.70
N HIS A 85 -11.90 21.92 -6.77
CA HIS A 85 -13.19 21.30 -6.41
C HIS A 85 -13.46 21.40 -4.90
N PHE A 86 -12.47 21.04 -4.08
CA PHE A 86 -12.64 20.97 -2.63
C PHE A 86 -12.50 22.32 -1.92
N ALA A 87 -11.76 23.27 -2.50
CA ALA A 87 -11.48 24.57 -1.91
C ALA A 87 -11.72 25.73 -2.89
N PRO A 88 -12.93 25.87 -3.48
CA PRO A 88 -13.15 26.76 -4.63
C PRO A 88 -12.84 28.23 -4.33
N GLN A 89 -13.20 28.71 -3.13
CA GLN A 89 -12.96 30.10 -2.73
C GLN A 89 -11.47 30.39 -2.51
N ALA A 90 -10.78 29.51 -1.77
CA ALA A 90 -9.35 29.65 -1.51
C ALA A 90 -8.53 29.52 -2.82
N PHE A 91 -8.89 28.55 -3.66
CA PHE A 91 -8.22 28.33 -4.94
C PHE A 91 -8.37 29.52 -5.90
N ALA A 92 -9.57 30.11 -5.96
CA ALA A 92 -9.83 31.34 -6.70
C ALA A 92 -9.05 32.54 -6.15
N ALA A 93 -8.79 32.57 -4.84
CA ALA A 93 -7.94 33.56 -4.19
C ALA A 93 -6.42 33.30 -4.36
N GLY A 94 -6.04 32.26 -5.11
CA GLY A 94 -4.64 31.94 -5.42
C GLY A 94 -4.00 30.87 -4.52
N TRP A 95 -4.75 30.27 -3.59
CA TRP A 95 -4.23 29.16 -2.79
C TRP A 95 -3.93 27.93 -3.66
N ARG A 96 -2.79 27.29 -3.40
CA ARG A 96 -2.36 26.04 -4.03
C ARG A 96 -1.87 25.08 -2.96
N LEU A 97 -2.12 23.78 -3.14
CA LEU A 97 -1.65 22.79 -2.18
C LEU A 97 -0.12 22.65 -2.23
N CYS A 98 0.46 22.69 -3.43
CA CYS A 98 1.90 22.54 -3.63
C CYS A 98 2.74 23.67 -2.99
N SER A 99 2.17 24.85 -2.74
CA SER A 99 2.92 25.94 -2.09
C SER A 99 3.24 25.66 -0.61
N HIS A 100 2.59 24.68 0.01
CA HIS A 100 2.85 24.28 1.39
C HIS A 100 3.89 23.17 1.54
N THR A 101 4.50 22.69 0.45
CA THR A 101 5.43 21.54 0.48
C THR A 101 6.56 21.73 1.49
N LYS A 102 7.19 22.89 1.51
CA LYS A 102 8.28 23.21 2.44
C LYS A 102 7.83 23.13 3.90
N GLU A 103 6.71 23.79 4.21
CA GLU A 103 6.12 23.78 5.56
C GLU A 103 5.75 22.36 6.01
N ILE A 104 5.12 21.58 5.12
CA ILE A 104 4.77 20.18 5.37
C ILE A 104 6.04 19.37 5.69
N THR A 105 7.09 19.52 4.89
CA THR A 105 8.35 18.77 5.04
C THR A 105 9.07 19.15 6.34
N GLU A 106 9.07 20.43 6.70
CA GLU A 106 9.60 20.90 7.99
C GLU A 106 8.82 20.34 9.18
N ILE A 107 7.50 20.32 9.12
CA ILE A 107 6.64 19.77 10.19
C ILE A 107 6.85 18.26 10.32
N VAL A 108 6.94 17.53 9.20
CA VAL A 108 7.24 16.09 9.21
C VAL A 108 8.60 15.83 9.85
N ASN A 109 9.63 16.57 9.48
CA ASN A 109 10.96 16.42 10.09
C ASN A 109 10.96 16.73 11.59
N LYS A 110 10.27 17.79 12.03
CA LYS A 110 10.08 18.09 13.47
C LYS A 110 9.34 16.97 14.19
N LEU A 111 8.28 16.43 13.58
CA LEU A 111 7.50 15.33 14.14
C LEU A 111 8.36 14.06 14.26
N ARG A 112 9.16 13.75 13.25
CA ARG A 112 10.12 12.62 13.26
C ARG A 112 11.16 12.78 14.36
N ALA A 113 11.77 13.96 14.47
CA ALA A 113 12.75 14.26 15.52
C ALA A 113 12.15 14.09 16.93
N SER A 114 10.91 14.54 17.14
CA SER A 114 10.23 14.38 18.44
C SER A 114 9.96 12.92 18.84
N HIS A 115 9.99 11.99 17.88
CA HIS A 115 9.82 10.55 18.10
C HIS A 115 11.13 9.76 17.95
N GLY A 116 12.28 10.44 17.87
CA GLY A 116 13.59 9.79 17.73
C GLY A 116 13.83 9.16 16.35
N LEU A 117 13.06 9.53 15.33
CA LEU A 117 13.24 9.04 13.96
C LEU A 117 14.25 9.93 13.20
N PRO A 118 15.03 9.35 12.27
CA PRO A 118 15.93 10.12 11.42
C PRO A 118 15.15 11.09 10.52
N PRO A 119 15.79 12.11 9.92
CA PRO A 119 15.15 12.98 8.93
C PRO A 119 14.43 12.20 7.82
N LEU A 120 13.44 12.84 7.20
CA LEU A 120 12.67 12.26 6.11
C LEU A 120 13.57 11.97 4.91
N ASP A 121 13.84 10.69 4.69
CA ASP A 121 14.47 10.18 3.48
C ASP A 121 13.41 9.86 2.42
N GLU A 122 12.36 9.14 2.83
CA GLU A 122 11.29 8.68 1.96
C GLU A 122 9.95 8.69 2.70
N TRP A 123 8.93 9.31 2.11
CA TRP A 123 7.56 9.29 2.60
C TRP A 123 6.80 8.09 2.01
N PRO A 124 6.35 7.12 2.84
CA PRO A 124 5.56 6.00 2.34
C PRO A 124 4.26 6.45 1.64
N MET A 125 4.06 6.00 0.40
CA MET A 125 2.92 6.39 -0.44
C MET A 125 1.57 6.28 0.27
N LYS A 126 1.37 5.23 1.07
CA LYS A 126 0.09 5.00 1.75
C LYS A 126 -0.25 6.11 2.74
N THR A 127 0.72 6.52 3.56
CA THR A 127 0.51 7.57 4.55
C THR A 127 0.41 8.95 3.90
N PHE A 128 1.13 9.15 2.79
CA PHE A 128 1.04 10.38 1.99
C PHE A 128 -0.36 10.52 1.35
N GLU A 129 -0.89 9.46 0.75
CA GLU A 129 -2.25 9.43 0.18
C GLU A 129 -3.30 9.80 1.25
N LEU A 130 -3.24 9.13 2.42
CA LEU A 130 -4.17 9.40 3.52
C LEU A 130 -4.04 10.82 4.06
N PHE A 131 -2.82 11.36 4.11
CA PHE A 131 -2.55 12.73 4.50
C PHE A 131 -3.20 13.73 3.55
N VAL A 132 -2.99 13.60 2.23
CA VAL A 132 -3.60 14.48 1.23
C VAL A 132 -5.12 14.33 1.22
N GLN A 133 -5.63 13.10 1.31
CA GLN A 133 -7.06 12.83 1.39
C GLN A 133 -7.68 13.55 2.60
N ARG A 134 -7.03 13.48 3.76
CA ARG A 134 -7.50 14.15 4.99
C ARG A 134 -7.55 15.66 4.80
N ILE A 135 -6.50 16.26 4.23
CA ILE A 135 -6.46 17.70 3.93
C ILE A 135 -7.62 18.09 3.01
N LEU A 136 -7.73 17.42 1.85
CA LEU A 136 -8.70 17.80 0.82
C LEU A 136 -10.15 17.56 1.24
N THR A 137 -10.43 16.56 2.08
CA THR A 137 -11.82 16.21 2.43
C THR A 137 -12.29 16.75 3.78
N ARG A 138 -11.37 17.18 4.66
CA ARG A 138 -11.71 17.64 6.03
C ARG A 138 -11.22 19.04 6.33
N THR A 139 -9.98 19.36 5.98
CA THR A 139 -9.39 20.67 6.29
C THR A 139 -9.92 21.74 5.35
N VAL A 140 -9.72 21.56 4.03
CA VAL A 140 -10.01 22.63 3.07
C VAL A 140 -11.51 22.87 2.86
N CYS A 141 -12.34 21.87 3.18
CA CYS A 141 -13.80 21.98 3.15
C CYS A 141 -14.38 22.71 4.38
N ALA A 142 -13.55 23.06 5.37
CA ALA A 142 -14.03 23.78 6.55
C ALA A 142 -14.51 25.19 6.16
N PRO A 143 -15.63 25.68 6.74
CA PRO A 143 -16.12 27.02 6.48
C PRO A 143 -15.06 28.09 6.79
N GLY A 144 -14.80 28.98 5.83
CA GLY A 144 -13.82 30.06 6.00
C GLY A 144 -12.36 29.64 5.83
N PHE A 145 -12.08 28.44 5.31
CA PHE A 145 -10.72 28.03 4.95
C PHE A 145 -10.07 29.02 3.97
N ARG A 146 -8.81 29.39 4.25
CA ARG A 146 -8.02 30.31 3.41
C ARG A 146 -6.62 29.79 3.08
N SER A 147 -6.00 29.10 4.03
CA SER A 147 -4.65 28.56 3.95
C SER A 147 -4.53 27.40 4.92
N LEU A 148 -3.61 26.47 4.65
CA LEU A 148 -3.22 25.46 5.62
C LEU A 148 -2.47 26.12 6.78
N SER A 149 -2.81 25.70 7.99
CA SER A 149 -2.06 26.01 9.21
C SER A 149 -1.18 24.83 9.62
N THR A 150 -0.22 25.11 10.51
CA THR A 150 0.60 24.05 11.14
C THR A 150 -0.26 23.01 11.86
N ASP A 151 -1.32 23.43 12.54
CA ASP A 151 -2.23 22.52 13.27
C ASP A 151 -2.99 21.59 12.32
N ASP A 152 -3.40 22.09 11.14
CA ASP A 152 -4.05 21.28 10.11
C ASP A 152 -3.13 20.19 9.58
N ILE A 153 -1.86 20.53 9.34
CA ILE A 153 -0.85 19.57 8.88
C ILE A 153 -0.60 18.51 9.95
N GLN A 154 -0.50 18.92 11.22
CA GLN A 154 -0.33 17.99 12.33
C GLN A 154 -1.54 17.06 12.53
N ASP A 155 -2.77 17.58 12.44
CA ASP A 155 -3.99 16.75 12.48
C ASP A 155 -3.99 15.74 11.33
N ALA A 156 -3.64 16.18 10.12
CA ALA A 156 -3.59 15.31 8.95
C ALA A 156 -2.56 14.18 9.09
N LEU A 157 -1.35 14.48 9.61
CA LEU A 157 -0.31 13.49 9.89
C LEU A 157 -0.72 12.49 10.97
N LYS A 158 -1.43 12.96 11.99
CA LYS A 158 -1.97 12.10 13.06
C LYS A 158 -3.07 11.19 12.52
N ALA A 159 -3.98 11.72 11.71
CA ALA A 159 -5.07 10.98 11.11
C ALA A 159 -4.61 9.95 10.07
N SER A 160 -3.55 10.25 9.31
CA SER A 160 -2.94 9.28 8.37
C SER A 160 -2.17 8.15 9.07
N GLY A 161 -1.97 8.26 10.40
CA GLY A 161 -1.23 7.28 11.17
C GLY A 161 0.27 7.27 10.84
N TYR A 162 0.81 8.38 10.33
CA TYR A 162 2.17 8.48 9.79
C TYR A 162 3.23 7.84 10.70
N ILE A 163 3.29 8.25 11.96
CA ILE A 163 4.30 7.75 12.92
C ILE A 163 4.15 6.25 13.20
N LYS A 164 2.93 5.73 13.28
CA LYS A 164 2.71 4.28 13.50
C LYS A 164 3.26 3.46 12.33
N PHE A 165 3.06 3.95 11.10
CA PHE A 165 3.58 3.33 9.89
C PHE A 165 5.11 3.40 9.82
N GLU A 166 5.72 4.52 10.20
CA GLU A 166 7.18 4.66 10.23
C GLU A 166 7.82 3.66 11.20
N PHE A 167 7.26 3.48 12.40
CA PHE A 167 7.74 2.45 13.31
C PHE A 167 7.58 1.05 12.72
N SER A 168 6.43 0.71 12.13
CA SER A 168 6.24 -0.58 11.48
C SER A 168 7.26 -0.83 10.36
N ARG A 169 7.68 0.22 9.65
CA ARG A 169 8.67 0.12 8.57
C ARG A 169 10.09 -0.10 9.09
N MET A 170 10.43 0.43 10.27
CA MET A 170 11.74 0.18 10.89
C MET A 170 11.90 -1.28 11.30
N HIS A 171 10.87 -1.87 11.92
CA HIS A 171 10.92 -3.28 12.33
C HIS A 171 11.11 -4.24 11.14
N LEU A 172 10.61 -3.90 9.94
CA LEU A 172 10.84 -4.70 8.73
C LEU A 172 12.29 -4.65 8.23
N LYS A 173 13.03 -3.58 8.52
CA LYS A 173 14.44 -3.49 8.09
C LYS A 173 15.33 -4.38 8.94
N ASP A 174 15.00 -4.53 10.22
CA ASP A 174 15.76 -5.37 11.14
C ASP A 174 15.68 -6.87 10.72
N ASP A 175 14.57 -7.29 10.10
CA ASP A 175 14.37 -8.67 9.64
C ASP A 175 15.08 -9.00 8.29
N GLU A 176 15.55 -7.99 7.54
CA GLU A 176 16.21 -8.19 6.23
C GLU A 176 17.76 -8.27 6.33
N GLU A 177 18.34 -7.95 7.49
CA GLU A 177 19.81 -7.93 7.70
C GLU A 177 20.40 -9.22 8.32
N ASP A 178 19.57 -10.24 8.60
CA ASP A 178 19.96 -11.58 9.09
C ASP A 178 19.91 -12.66 7.99
#